data_AF-A0A7S2CK96-F1
#
_entry.id   AF-A0A7S2CK96-F1
#
_cell.length_a   1.000
_cell.length_b   1.000
_cell.length_c   1.000
_cell.angle_alpha   90.00
_cell.angle_beta   90.00
_cell.angle_gamma   90.00
#
_symmetry.space_group_name_H-M   'P 1'
#
loop_
_entity.id
_entity.type
_entity.pdbx_description
1 polymer ?
#
loop_
_entity_poly.entity_id
_entity_poly.type
_entity_poly.pdbx_seq_one_letter_code
_entity_poly.pdbx_strand_id
1 'polypeptide(L)'
;CHSREVRTVALSVPDFDEEAMPRGQKAVNSQISKKLAVWCAEVGEERCLYVDSMALVPHSPHAVKAGLWERDGIHLAPAGYAKFGMGLAAAMLPALLGK
;
A
#
# COMPACT_ATOMS: atom_id res chain seq x y z
N CYS A 1 -18.26 1.43 7.60
CA CYS A 1 -17.67 2.76 7.41
C CYS A 1 -18.57 3.65 6.56
N HIS A 2 -18.85 3.29 5.31
CA HIS A 2 -19.56 4.16 4.37
C HIS A 2 -21.01 4.48 4.77
N SER A 3 -21.74 3.59 5.44
CA SER A 3 -23.07 3.88 6.00
C SER A 3 -23.08 4.96 7.09
N ARG A 4 -21.89 5.35 7.58
CA ARG A 4 -21.68 6.47 8.52
C ARG A 4 -20.88 7.60 7.87
N GLU A 5 -20.85 7.66 6.55
CA GLU A 5 -20.17 8.70 5.76
C GLU A 5 -18.65 8.78 5.97
N VAL A 6 -18.03 7.76 6.58
CA VAL A 6 -16.59 7.71 6.77
C VAL A 6 -15.91 7.37 5.45
N ARG A 7 -15.06 8.27 4.96
CA ARG A 7 -14.14 8.01 3.83
C ARG A 7 -13.08 6.99 4.25
N THR A 8 -12.71 6.11 3.32
CA THR A 8 -11.71 5.06 3.57
C THR A 8 -10.58 5.14 2.58
N VAL A 9 -9.39 4.74 3.02
CA VAL A 9 -8.24 4.48 2.14
C VAL A 9 -7.95 2.99 2.19
N ALA A 10 -7.97 2.33 1.03
CA ALA A 10 -7.52 0.96 0.89
C ALA A 10 -6.06 0.96 0.42
N LEU A 11 -5.21 0.22 1.12
CA LEU A 11 -3.82 0.01 0.73
C LEU A 11 -3.71 -1.31 -0.02
N SER A 12 -2.93 -1.34 -1.10
CA SER A 12 -2.54 -2.62 -1.72
C SER A 12 -1.77 -3.48 -0.72
N VAL A 13 -1.88 -4.80 -0.86
CA VAL A 13 -1.05 -5.73 -0.09
C VAL A 13 0.38 -5.63 -0.64
N PRO A 14 1.37 -5.26 0.18
CA PRO A 14 2.74 -5.13 -0.32
C PRO A 14 3.32 -6.48 -0.76
N ASP A 15 4.17 -6.44 -1.78
CA ASP A 15 5.09 -7.53 -2.07
C ASP A 15 6.25 -7.46 -1.09
N PHE A 16 6.51 -8.59 -0.45
CA PHE A 16 7.62 -8.80 0.46
C PHE A 16 8.77 -9.48 -0.28
N ASP A 17 9.84 -9.77 0.43
CA ASP A 17 10.87 -10.70 -0.07
C ASP A 17 10.23 -12.04 -0.48
N GLU A 18 10.56 -12.52 -1.69
CA GLU A 18 10.05 -13.80 -2.21
C GLU A 18 10.54 -14.98 -1.36
N GLU A 19 11.72 -14.86 -0.75
CA GLU A 19 12.26 -15.89 0.16
C GLU A 19 11.51 -15.92 1.50
N ALA A 20 10.93 -14.80 1.91
CA ALA A 20 10.15 -14.68 3.15
C ALA A 20 8.68 -15.13 2.97
N MET A 21 8.24 -15.41 1.75
CA MET A 21 6.85 -15.71 1.43
C MET A 21 6.60 -17.19 1.08
N PRO A 22 5.41 -17.73 1.40
CA PRO A 22 4.95 -18.98 0.81
C PRO A 22 4.93 -18.91 -0.73
N ARG A 23 5.26 -20.01 -1.40
CA ARG A 23 5.18 -20.09 -2.87
C ARG A 23 3.79 -19.69 -3.36
N GLY A 24 3.73 -18.79 -4.33
CA GLY A 24 2.48 -18.29 -4.92
C GLY A 24 1.82 -17.14 -4.14
N GLN A 25 2.31 -16.77 -2.95
CA GLN A 25 1.73 -15.68 -2.15
C GLN A 25 1.72 -14.35 -2.91
N LYS A 26 2.77 -14.04 -3.67
CA LYS A 26 2.85 -12.83 -4.51
C LYS A 26 1.71 -12.75 -5.52
N ALA A 27 1.35 -13.86 -6.16
CA ALA A 27 0.22 -13.91 -7.09
C ALA A 27 -1.11 -13.70 -6.36
N VAL A 28 -1.25 -14.23 -5.15
CA VAL A 28 -2.43 -14.01 -4.29
C VAL A 28 -2.52 -12.54 -3.87
N ASN A 29 -1.43 -11.93 -3.41
CA ASN A 29 -1.37 -10.52 -3.03
C ASN A 29 -1.75 -9.62 -4.21
N SER A 30 -1.20 -9.87 -5.39
CA SER A 30 -1.55 -9.14 -6.62
C SER A 30 -3.04 -9.25 -6.95
N GLN A 31 -3.64 -10.45 -6.83
CA GLN A 31 -5.08 -10.63 -7.04
C GLN A 31 -5.93 -9.89 -6.00
N ILE A 32 -5.51 -9.89 -4.73
CA ILE A 32 -6.20 -9.15 -3.65
C ILE A 32 -6.13 -7.65 -3.93
N SER A 33 -4.94 -7.12 -4.21
CA SER A 33 -4.72 -5.70 -4.54
C SER A 33 -5.55 -5.26 -5.76
N LYS A 34 -5.64 -6.10 -6.80
CA LYS A 34 -6.53 -5.84 -7.95
C LYS A 34 -8.00 -5.79 -7.55
N LYS A 35 -8.46 -6.73 -6.73
CA LYS A 35 -9.85 -6.75 -6.24
C LYS A 35 -10.16 -5.53 -5.36
N LEU A 36 -9.22 -5.11 -4.51
CA LEU A 36 -9.34 -3.91 -3.69
C LEU A 36 -9.44 -2.64 -4.53
N ALA A 37 -8.62 -2.54 -5.59
CA ALA A 37 -8.67 -1.41 -6.52
C ALA A 37 -10.03 -1.33 -7.23
N VAL A 38 -10.52 -2.45 -7.76
CA VAL A 38 -11.85 -2.53 -8.40
C VAL A 38 -12.95 -2.15 -7.42
N TRP A 39 -12.91 -2.69 -6.20
CA TRP A 39 -13.89 -2.38 -5.16
C TRP A 39 -13.90 -0.89 -4.79
N CYS A 40 -12.75 -0.23 -4.62
CA CYS A 40 -12.73 1.21 -4.37
C CYS A 40 -13.30 2.00 -5.56
N ALA A 41 -13.03 1.59 -6.80
CA ALA A 41 -13.61 2.22 -7.98
C ALA A 41 -15.14 2.09 -8.03
N GLU A 42 -15.68 0.92 -7.66
CA GLU A 42 -17.14 0.69 -7.56
C GLU A 42 -17.79 1.54 -6.44
N VAL A 43 -17.08 1.75 -5.33
CA VAL A 43 -17.54 2.61 -4.22
C VAL A 43 -17.47 4.09 -4.59
N GLY A 44 -16.56 4.47 -5.48
CA GLY A 44 -16.28 5.83 -5.91
C GLY A 44 -15.14 6.49 -5.11
N GLU A 45 -14.28 7.22 -5.81
CA GLU A 45 -13.06 7.84 -5.26
C GLU A 45 -13.34 8.81 -4.11
N GLU A 46 -14.51 9.45 -4.13
CA GLU A 46 -15.01 10.36 -3.07
C GLU A 46 -15.19 9.67 -1.70
N ARG A 47 -15.32 8.34 -1.70
CA ARG A 47 -15.61 7.52 -0.51
C ARG A 47 -14.53 6.47 -0.25
N CYS A 48 -13.83 6.01 -1.27
CA CYS A 48 -12.76 5.02 -1.19
C CYS A 48 -11.61 5.39 -2.11
N LEU A 49 -10.49 5.82 -1.53
CA LEU A 49 -9.24 5.96 -2.27
C LEU A 49 -8.46 4.65 -2.22
N TYR A 50 -8.03 4.16 -3.38
CA TYR A 50 -7.06 3.07 -3.44
C TYR A 50 -5.65 3.65 -3.57
N VAL A 51 -4.72 3.16 -2.75
CA VAL A 51 -3.29 3.53 -2.81
C VAL A 51 -2.47 2.27 -2.96
N ASP A 52 -1.64 2.23 -4.00
CA ASP A 52 -0.67 1.16 -4.18
C ASP A 52 0.52 1.37 -3.23
N SER A 53 0.55 0.60 -2.13
CA SER A 53 1.61 0.66 -1.12
C SER A 53 2.98 0.32 -1.70
N MET A 54 3.03 -0.55 -2.72
CA MET A 54 4.28 -0.94 -3.39
C MET A 54 4.88 0.13 -4.28
N ALA A 55 4.04 1.02 -4.81
CA ALA A 55 4.52 2.18 -5.54
C ALA A 55 5.21 3.19 -4.60
N LEU A 56 4.86 3.20 -3.31
CA LEU A 56 5.41 4.14 -2.32
C LEU A 56 6.79 3.69 -1.81
N VAL A 57 6.92 2.42 -1.43
CA VAL A 57 8.18 1.84 -0.94
C VAL A 57 8.32 0.42 -1.49
N PRO A 58 8.89 0.25 -2.70
CA PRO A 58 9.02 -1.07 -3.29
C PRO A 58 10.07 -1.92 -2.56
N HIS A 59 9.79 -3.21 -2.36
CA HIS A 59 10.81 -4.17 -1.98
C HIS A 59 11.75 -4.39 -3.17
N SER A 60 12.95 -3.81 -3.10
CA SER A 60 13.97 -3.89 -4.15
C SER A 60 15.36 -3.95 -3.54
N PRO A 61 16.38 -4.50 -4.24
CA PRO A 61 17.75 -4.51 -3.74
C PRO A 61 18.27 -3.12 -3.35
N HIS A 62 17.83 -2.08 -4.08
CA HIS A 62 18.17 -0.70 -3.76
C HIS A 62 17.51 -0.22 -2.46
N ALA A 63 16.21 -0.52 -2.26
CA ALA A 63 15.49 -0.15 -1.05
C ALA A 63 16.03 -0.88 0.20
N VAL A 64 16.39 -2.16 0.07
CA VAL A 64 17.02 -2.95 1.14
C VAL A 64 18.40 -2.36 1.48
N LYS A 65 19.25 -2.08 0.48
CA LYS A 65 20.55 -1.44 0.69
C LYS A 65 20.44 -0.05 1.33
N ALA A 66 19.37 0.68 1.03
CA ALA A 66 19.07 1.98 1.63
C ALA A 66 18.51 1.90 3.05
N GLY A 67 18.32 0.70 3.61
CA GLY A 67 17.78 0.51 4.96
C GLY A 67 16.32 0.90 5.08
N LEU A 68 15.53 0.74 4.00
CA LEU A 68 14.08 0.99 4.02
C LEU A 68 13.29 -0.23 4.49
N TRP A 69 13.90 -1.41 4.48
CA TRP A 69 13.29 -2.67 4.88
C TRP A 69 14.11 -3.31 5.99
N GLU A 70 13.41 -3.99 6.90
CA GLU A 70 14.03 -4.86 7.88
C GLU A 70 14.61 -6.12 7.20
N ARG A 71 15.48 -6.83 7.92
CA ARG A 71 16.13 -8.04 7.39
C ARG A 71 15.18 -9.20 7.13
N ASP A 72 13.98 -9.16 7.69
CA ASP A 72 12.97 -10.19 7.46
C ASP A 72 12.28 -10.07 6.09
N GLY A 73 12.51 -8.97 5.37
CA GLY A 73 11.92 -8.73 4.05
C GLY A 73 10.42 -8.50 4.08
N ILE A 74 9.80 -8.42 5.27
CA ILE A 74 8.36 -8.28 5.48
C ILE A 74 8.03 -6.89 6.03
N HIS A 75 8.83 -6.40 6.97
CA HIS A 75 8.58 -5.13 7.64
C HIS A 75 9.43 -4.00 7.05
N LEU A 76 8.86 -2.80 7.04
CA LEU A 76 9.63 -1.59 6.79
C LEU A 76 10.49 -1.27 8.01
N ALA A 77 11.71 -0.81 7.76
CA ALA A 77 12.53 -0.20 8.80
C ALA A 77 11.97 1.20 9.14
N PRO A 78 12.41 1.85 10.24
CA PRO A 78 11.93 3.19 10.59
C PRO A 78 12.03 4.22 9.46
N ALA A 79 13.12 4.19 8.68
CA ALA A 79 13.28 5.05 7.49
C ALA A 79 12.29 4.70 6.36
N GLY A 80 11.97 3.41 6.20
CA GLY A 80 10.93 2.94 5.28
C GLY A 80 9.56 3.44 5.67
N TYR A 81 9.17 3.32 6.95
CA TYR A 81 7.90 3.86 7.45
C TYR A 81 7.80 5.38 7.29
N ALA A 82 8.89 6.11 7.54
CA ALA A 82 8.92 7.56 7.30
C ALA A 82 8.66 7.89 5.82
N LYS A 83 9.34 7.18 4.90
CA LYS A 83 9.13 7.34 3.45
C LYS A 83 7.71 6.97 3.03
N PHE A 84 7.20 5.84 3.52
CA PHE A 84 5.85 5.38 3.28
C PHE A 84 4.82 6.40 3.75
N GLY A 85 4.96 6.92 4.98
CA GLY A 85 4.07 7.92 5.55
C GLY A 85 4.02 9.21 4.73
N MET A 86 5.17 9.70 4.24
CA MET A 86 5.20 10.87 3.35
C MET A 86 4.49 10.61 2.02
N GLY A 87 4.74 9.45 1.40
CA GLY A 87 4.08 9.06 0.15
C GLY A 87 2.57 8.88 0.31
N LEU A 88 2.15 8.23 1.39
CA LEU A 88 0.74 8.02 1.72
C LEU A 88 0.03 9.35 2.02
N ALA A 89 0.65 10.22 2.81
CA ALA A 89 0.09 11.55 3.09
C ALA A 89 -0.13 12.33 1.80
N ALA A 90 0.85 12.34 0.88
CA ALA A 90 0.72 13.00 -0.41
C ALA A 90 -0.41 12.39 -1.26
N ALA A 91 -0.52 11.07 -1.31
CA ALA A 91 -1.58 10.37 -2.05
C ALA A 91 -2.98 10.65 -1.48
N MET A 92 -3.10 10.86 -0.16
CA MET A 92 -4.38 11.13 0.50
C MET A 92 -4.84 12.58 0.40
N LEU A 93 -3.96 13.53 0.06
CA LEU A 93 -4.29 14.96 0.03
C LEU A 93 -5.52 15.29 -0.83
N PRO A 94 -5.71 14.77 -2.05
CA PRO A 94 -6.92 15.04 -2.84
C PRO A 94 -8.21 14.65 -2.09
N ALA A 95 -8.22 13.45 -1.51
CA ALA A 95 -9.36 12.92 -0.76
C ALA A 95 -9.63 13.68 0.55
N LEU A 96 -8.62 14.31 1.15
CA LEU A 96 -8.76 15.10 2.39
C LEU A 96 -9.18 16.55 2.12
N LEU A 97 -8.74 17.13 1.00
CA LEU A 97 -8.98 18.54 0.67
C LEU A 97 -10.28 18.77 -0.12
N GLY A 98 -10.99 17.71 -0.50
CA GLY A 98 -12.32 17.79 -1.11
C GLY A 98 -12.33 18.53 -2.46
N LYS A 99 -11.33 18.26 -3.30
CA LYS A 99 -11.26 18.76 -4.68
C LYS A 99 -11.62 17.67 -5.66
#